data_AF-A0A9L0J0F0-F1
#
_entry.id   AF-A0A9L0J0F0-F1
#
_cell.length_a   1.000
_cell.length_b   1.000
_cell.length_c   1.000
_cell.angle_alpha   90.00
_cell.angle_beta   90.00
_cell.angle_gamma   90.00
#
_symmetry.space_group_name_H-M   'P 1'
#
loop_
_entity.id
_entity.type
_entity.pdbx_description
1 polymer ?
#
loop_
_entity_poly.entity_id
_entity_poly.type
_entity_poly.pdbx_seq_one_letter_code
_entity_poly.pdbx_strand_id
1 'polypeptide(L)'
;MASVKCLPTAQKLSRTTLARSVKNTRLFITKHIFRDTMKRQNTHVLQPASLISQKLELLTRRTSEMPDKLQGSAQLIFNVIKSVEYTVCNKTVIIPCFVTNVKATNISDMFVKWKFKGKDIFIYDGQNQNQMSPSSEGFKSTEITPSELLKGVASLKMDKSDARVGNYTCEVTELSREGETIIELKYRVVSWFSPKENILIVIFPILAILLSWGQFGIVTLKYKSSDTKKKIIFIFVVGLVLTIDVIVGAILFVPGEFSTKNACGLGLLVIPTAALILLQYCVFMISFRMTAFTIAILILQGLGFVLAVDGLSLCITECTPVHGPLLISGLGIIALAELLGLIYMKLAASNQTTIQPPRSN
;
A
#
# COMPACT_ATOMS: atom_id res chain seq x y z
N MET A 1 16.91 -5.67 -24.31
CA MET A 1 17.17 -4.27 -23.88
C MET A 1 17.06 -4.20 -22.37
N ALA A 2 17.98 -3.48 -21.73
CA ALA A 2 18.53 -3.74 -20.40
C ALA A 2 17.52 -3.84 -19.24
N SER A 3 17.71 -4.86 -18.41
CA SER A 3 17.04 -5.03 -17.11
C SER A 3 17.67 -4.04 -16.12
N VAL A 4 16.94 -2.98 -15.78
CA VAL A 4 17.30 -2.07 -14.68
C VAL A 4 17.19 -2.85 -13.38
N LYS A 5 18.30 -3.42 -12.91
CA LYS A 5 18.40 -3.96 -11.55
C LYS A 5 18.30 -2.79 -10.58
N CYS A 6 17.13 -2.59 -9.96
CA CYS A 6 17.02 -1.69 -8.81
C CYS A 6 18.01 -2.19 -7.74
N LEU A 7 19.00 -1.36 -7.42
CA LEU A 7 20.13 -1.70 -6.56
C LEU A 7 19.60 -2.11 -5.17
N PRO A 8 19.98 -3.28 -4.61
CA PRO A 8 19.51 -3.74 -3.30
C PRO A 8 20.03 -2.89 -2.13
N THR A 9 20.83 -1.85 -2.42
CA THR A 9 21.51 -1.00 -1.44
C THR A 9 20.56 -0.06 -0.70
N ALA A 10 19.41 0.32 -1.29
CA ALA A 10 18.42 1.17 -0.64
C ALA A 10 17.74 0.48 0.57
N GLN A 11 17.57 -0.85 0.50
CA GLN A 11 16.93 -1.64 1.57
C GLN A 11 17.86 -1.84 2.78
N LYS A 12 19.19 -1.82 2.55
CA LYS A 12 20.20 -1.99 3.60
C LYS A 12 20.62 -0.66 4.22
N LEU A 13 20.71 0.42 3.43
CA LEU A 13 21.03 1.77 3.94
C LEU A 13 19.87 2.36 4.78
N SER A 14 18.63 2.06 4.40
CA SER A 14 17.44 2.46 5.18
C SER A 14 17.43 1.84 6.59
N ARG A 15 17.79 0.56 6.75
CA ARG A 15 17.82 -0.11 8.08
C ARG A 15 18.81 0.52 9.07
N THR A 16 20.00 0.91 8.62
CA THR A 16 21.05 1.48 9.51
C THR A 16 20.77 2.93 9.90
N THR A 17 20.11 3.71 9.04
CA THR A 17 19.75 5.10 9.35
C THR A 17 18.43 5.19 10.14
N LEU A 18 17.50 4.23 9.95
CA LEU A 18 16.25 4.11 10.73
C LEU A 18 16.50 3.86 12.23
N ALA A 19 17.50 3.04 12.59
CA ALA A 19 17.77 2.71 13.99
C ALA A 19 18.25 3.91 14.82
N ARG A 20 18.82 4.93 14.17
CA ARG A 20 19.25 6.19 14.82
C ARG A 20 18.15 7.25 14.87
N SER A 21 17.30 7.34 13.85
CA SER A 21 16.22 8.33 13.79
C SER A 21 15.02 7.97 14.68
N VAL A 22 14.63 6.69 14.71
CA VAL A 22 13.46 6.22 15.49
C VAL A 22 13.66 6.36 17.01
N LYS A 23 14.91 6.36 17.50
CA LYS A 23 15.21 6.52 18.93
C LYS A 23 15.07 7.97 19.42
N ASN A 24 15.26 8.96 18.54
CA ASN A 24 15.13 10.38 18.91
C ASN A 24 13.73 10.96 18.69
N THR A 25 12.94 10.41 17.75
CA THR A 25 11.59 10.93 17.48
C THR A 25 10.51 10.33 18.38
N ARG A 26 10.76 9.16 19.00
CA ARG A 26 9.82 8.53 19.96
C ARG A 26 9.70 9.27 21.31
N LEU A 27 10.58 10.22 21.61
CA LEU A 27 10.54 10.94 22.89
C LEU A 27 9.80 12.29 22.82
N PHE A 28 9.47 12.79 21.62
CA PHE A 28 8.93 14.15 21.46
C PHE A 28 7.46 14.23 21.02
N ILE A 29 6.86 13.15 20.51
CA ILE A 29 5.50 13.20 19.90
C ILE A 29 4.40 12.64 20.83
N THR A 30 4.75 11.98 21.95
CA THR A 30 3.74 11.35 22.84
C THR A 30 3.08 12.31 23.84
N LYS A 31 3.32 13.63 23.78
CA LYS A 31 2.80 14.57 24.79
C LYS A 31 1.90 15.71 24.32
N HIS A 32 1.59 15.84 23.03
CA HIS A 32 0.88 17.06 22.59
C HIS A 32 -0.25 16.96 21.56
N ILE A 33 -0.64 15.77 21.08
CA ILE A 33 -1.75 15.66 20.11
C ILE A 33 -2.63 14.45 20.43
N PHE A 34 -3.36 14.48 21.55
CA PHE A 34 -4.50 13.58 21.78
C PHE A 34 -5.45 14.12 22.85
N ARG A 35 -5.88 15.38 22.74
CA ARG A 35 -6.85 15.97 23.69
C ARG A 35 -8.08 16.66 23.10
N ASP A 36 -8.12 17.05 21.83
CA ASP A 36 -9.19 17.96 21.36
C ASP A 36 -10.09 17.48 20.21
N THR A 37 -10.33 16.18 20.02
CA THR A 37 -11.35 15.77 19.04
C THR A 37 -11.98 14.42 19.35
N MET A 38 -12.85 14.36 20.38
CA MET A 38 -13.86 13.31 20.57
C MET A 38 -14.82 13.72 21.70
N LYS A 39 -15.52 14.85 21.50
CA LYS A 39 -16.57 15.29 22.42
C LYS A 39 -17.63 16.09 21.67
N ARG A 40 -18.45 15.42 20.86
CA ARG A 40 -19.82 15.81 20.49
C ARG A 40 -20.41 14.84 19.46
N GLN A 41 -21.23 13.92 19.94
CA GLN A 41 -22.58 13.61 19.45
C GLN A 41 -22.95 12.22 19.93
N ASN A 42 -23.72 12.19 21.01
CA ASN A 42 -24.64 11.10 21.29
C ASN A 42 -25.84 11.69 22.05
N THR A 43 -26.98 11.00 21.96
CA THR A 43 -28.33 11.28 22.51
C THR A 43 -29.22 12.19 21.64
N HIS A 44 -30.48 11.88 21.31
CA HIS A 44 -31.47 10.85 21.72
C HIS A 44 -32.54 10.74 20.61
N VAL A 45 -33.09 9.55 20.30
CA VAL A 45 -34.55 9.27 20.23
C VAL A 45 -34.73 7.75 20.41
N LEU A 46 -35.59 7.35 21.34
CA LEU A 46 -35.84 5.99 21.79
C LEU A 46 -37.36 5.80 21.90
N GLN A 47 -37.95 4.82 21.20
CA GLN A 47 -39.27 4.22 21.48
C GLN A 47 -39.58 3.05 20.51
N PRO A 48 -40.50 2.11 20.85
CA PRO A 48 -40.24 1.04 21.82
C PRO A 48 -40.43 -0.37 21.24
N ALA A 49 -39.81 -1.34 21.92
CA ALA A 49 -39.77 -2.76 21.61
C ALA A 49 -41.03 -3.53 22.08
N SER A 50 -42.19 -3.31 21.48
CA SER A 50 -43.40 -4.08 21.83
C SER A 50 -44.22 -4.65 20.66
N LEU A 51 -43.74 -4.58 19.41
CA LEU A 51 -44.49 -5.09 18.24
C LEU A 51 -43.76 -6.17 17.43
N ILE A 52 -42.66 -6.72 17.95
CA ILE A 52 -41.88 -7.79 17.27
C ILE A 52 -42.04 -9.14 18.00
N SER A 53 -42.39 -9.13 19.29
CA SER A 53 -42.54 -10.37 20.06
C SER A 53 -43.82 -11.17 19.75
N GLN A 54 -44.83 -10.56 19.14
CA GLN A 54 -46.10 -11.25 18.81
C GLN A 54 -46.12 -11.87 17.40
N LYS A 55 -45.12 -11.58 16.55
CA LYS A 55 -44.99 -12.13 15.20
C LYS A 55 -44.03 -13.32 15.10
N LEU A 56 -43.28 -13.60 16.17
CA LEU A 56 -42.29 -14.68 16.23
C LEU A 56 -42.84 -16.00 16.80
N GLU A 57 -43.96 -15.96 17.54
CA GLU A 57 -44.64 -17.17 18.03
C GLU A 57 -45.61 -17.81 17.00
N LEU A 58 -46.03 -17.07 15.97
CA LEU A 58 -46.93 -17.56 14.92
C LEU A 58 -46.21 -18.22 13.73
N LEU A 59 -44.89 -18.02 13.59
CA LEU A 59 -44.06 -18.68 12.58
C LEU A 59 -43.41 -19.98 13.10
N THR A 60 -43.47 -20.24 14.40
CA THR A 60 -42.91 -21.45 15.04
C THR A 60 -43.91 -22.62 15.08
N ARG A 61 -45.14 -22.45 14.57
CA ARG A 61 -46.17 -23.50 14.51
C ARG A 61 -46.50 -24.03 13.11
N ARG A 62 -45.74 -23.67 12.06
CA ARG A 62 -46.04 -24.12 10.68
C ARG A 62 -44.91 -24.86 9.96
N THR A 63 -43.97 -25.44 10.70
CA THR A 63 -43.00 -26.42 10.20
C THR A 63 -43.03 -27.69 11.05
N SER A 64 -44.20 -28.32 11.11
CA SER A 64 -44.36 -29.69 11.61
C SER A 64 -45.23 -30.46 10.63
N GLU A 65 -44.68 -30.76 9.45
CA GLU A 65 -45.18 -31.81 8.54
C GLU A 65 -44.15 -32.01 7.41
N MET A 66 -43.24 -32.95 7.61
CA MET A 66 -42.62 -33.69 6.50
C MET A 66 -42.35 -35.12 6.99
N PRO A 67 -42.57 -36.13 6.15
CA PRO A 67 -42.78 -37.48 6.61
C PRO A 67 -41.46 -38.12 7.04
N ASP A 68 -41.52 -38.86 8.15
CA ASP A 68 -40.53 -39.85 8.52
C ASP A 68 -40.32 -40.83 7.36
N LYS A 69 -39.23 -40.61 6.62
CA LYS A 69 -38.58 -41.65 5.84
C LYS A 69 -37.20 -41.86 6.43
N LEU A 70 -37.15 -42.75 7.42
CA LEU A 70 -35.94 -43.34 7.96
C LEU A 70 -35.22 -44.07 6.80
N GLN A 71 -34.20 -43.45 6.22
CA GLN A 71 -33.24 -44.13 5.36
C GLN A 71 -31.87 -43.50 5.58
N GLY A 72 -31.08 -44.14 6.43
CA GLY A 72 -29.77 -43.68 6.87
C GLY A 72 -28.77 -43.61 5.72
N SER A 73 -28.33 -42.39 5.42
CA SER A 73 -26.97 -42.11 4.97
C SER A 73 -26.48 -40.98 5.87
N ALA A 74 -25.68 -41.32 6.87
CA ALA A 74 -25.20 -40.35 7.86
C ALA A 74 -24.11 -39.48 7.23
N GLN A 75 -24.49 -38.51 6.40
CA GLN A 75 -23.56 -37.59 5.74
C GLN A 75 -23.17 -36.42 6.64
N LEU A 76 -21.94 -35.93 6.48
CA LEU A 76 -21.50 -34.70 7.13
C LEU A 76 -22.12 -33.48 6.43
N ILE A 77 -22.55 -32.50 7.23
CA ILE A 77 -23.19 -31.27 6.76
C ILE A 77 -22.16 -30.16 6.83
N PHE A 78 -21.99 -29.44 5.73
CA PHE A 78 -21.04 -28.35 5.60
C PHE A 78 -21.74 -27.00 5.59
N ASN A 79 -21.09 -25.98 6.15
CA ASN A 79 -21.47 -24.60 5.90
C ASN A 79 -21.02 -24.21 4.49
N VAL A 80 -21.98 -23.89 3.61
CA VAL A 80 -21.70 -23.66 2.19
C VAL A 80 -21.11 -22.27 1.97
N ILE A 81 -19.80 -22.21 1.70
CA ILE A 81 -19.09 -20.99 1.31
C ILE A 81 -18.73 -21.10 -0.17
N LYS A 82 -19.32 -20.23 -1.01
CA LYS A 82 -19.17 -20.33 -2.46
C LYS A 82 -17.77 -19.95 -2.95
N SER A 83 -17.20 -18.89 -2.38
CA SER A 83 -15.90 -18.39 -2.84
C SER A 83 -15.16 -17.60 -1.77
N VAL A 84 -13.84 -17.57 -1.88
CA VAL A 84 -12.95 -16.73 -1.07
C VAL A 84 -12.03 -15.93 -1.97
N GLU A 85 -11.77 -14.69 -1.58
CA GLU A 85 -10.90 -13.78 -2.32
C GLU A 85 -9.58 -13.58 -1.58
N TYR A 86 -8.49 -13.50 -2.33
CA TYR A 86 -7.19 -13.07 -1.83
C TYR A 86 -6.58 -12.02 -2.78
N THR A 87 -5.65 -11.24 -2.24
CA THR A 87 -5.02 -10.10 -2.93
C THR A 87 -3.50 -10.23 -2.92
N VAL A 88 -2.82 -9.32 -3.62
CA VAL A 88 -1.35 -9.24 -3.61
C VAL A 88 -0.78 -9.10 -2.19
N CYS A 89 -1.55 -8.53 -1.26
CA CYS A 89 -1.13 -8.22 0.10
C CYS A 89 -1.26 -9.39 1.09
N ASN A 90 -2.00 -10.43 0.74
CA ASN A 90 -2.12 -11.62 1.59
C ASN A 90 -0.78 -12.37 1.59
N LYS A 91 -0.19 -12.59 2.77
CA LYS A 91 1.00 -13.45 2.91
C LYS A 91 0.62 -14.93 2.82
N THR A 92 -0.47 -15.28 3.50
CA THR A 92 -1.06 -16.60 3.54
C THR A 92 -2.50 -16.53 3.06
N VAL A 93 -2.96 -17.61 2.44
CA VAL A 93 -4.35 -17.80 2.00
C VAL A 93 -4.98 -18.86 2.88
N ILE A 94 -6.21 -18.62 3.33
CA ILE A 94 -7.00 -19.57 4.11
C ILE A 94 -8.28 -19.87 3.32
N ILE A 95 -8.48 -21.13 2.97
CA ILE A 95 -9.69 -21.62 2.32
C ILE A 95 -10.56 -22.26 3.41
N PRO A 96 -11.70 -21.65 3.76
CA PRO A 96 -12.54 -22.09 4.86
C PRO A 96 -13.26 -23.38 4.53
N CYS A 97 -13.31 -24.28 5.50
CA CYS A 97 -14.14 -25.49 5.43
C CYS A 97 -14.69 -25.77 6.83
N PHE A 98 -16.01 -25.74 6.96
CA PHE A 98 -16.70 -25.88 8.24
C PHE A 98 -17.75 -26.98 8.19
N VAL A 99 -17.67 -27.93 9.11
CA VAL A 99 -18.59 -29.05 9.30
C VAL A 99 -19.45 -28.76 10.53
N THR A 100 -20.77 -28.82 10.40
CA THR A 100 -21.70 -28.38 11.46
C THR A 100 -22.15 -29.51 12.40
N ASN A 101 -22.07 -30.76 11.96
CA ASN A 101 -22.59 -31.94 12.68
C ASN A 101 -21.50 -32.94 13.09
N VAL A 102 -20.30 -32.43 13.43
CA VAL A 102 -19.20 -33.23 13.97
C VAL A 102 -19.60 -33.83 15.32
N LYS A 103 -19.32 -35.12 15.51
CA LYS A 103 -19.52 -35.81 16.80
C LYS A 103 -18.27 -36.52 17.32
N ALA A 104 -17.17 -36.45 16.58
CA ALA A 104 -15.92 -37.06 17.01
C ALA A 104 -15.45 -36.47 18.33
N THR A 105 -14.96 -37.34 19.21
CA THR A 105 -14.32 -36.96 20.46
C THR A 105 -12.79 -37.03 20.35
N ASN A 106 -12.29 -37.81 19.39
CA ASN A 106 -10.87 -37.98 19.14
C ASN A 106 -10.53 -37.57 17.69
N ILE A 107 -9.39 -36.89 17.55
CA ILE A 107 -8.82 -36.50 16.25
C ILE A 107 -8.38 -37.71 15.42
N SER A 108 -8.18 -38.87 16.05
CA SER A 108 -7.89 -40.14 15.36
C SER A 108 -9.00 -40.59 14.41
N ASP A 109 -10.23 -40.13 14.68
CA ASP A 109 -11.43 -40.55 13.95
C ASP A 109 -11.68 -39.67 12.72
N MET A 110 -10.84 -38.65 12.54
CA MET A 110 -10.94 -37.64 11.50
C MET A 110 -9.95 -37.90 10.38
N PHE A 111 -10.44 -37.78 9.16
CA PHE A 111 -9.63 -37.86 7.96
C PHE A 111 -10.05 -36.72 7.03
N VAL A 112 -9.09 -35.96 6.51
CA VAL A 112 -9.35 -34.77 5.70
C VAL A 112 -8.54 -34.84 4.42
N LYS A 113 -9.19 -34.59 3.29
CA LYS A 113 -8.54 -34.41 2.00
C LYS A 113 -8.91 -33.04 1.43
N TRP A 114 -7.91 -32.38 0.89
CA TRP A 114 -8.11 -31.23 0.02
C TRP A 114 -7.68 -31.57 -1.38
N LYS A 115 -8.56 -31.25 -2.34
CA LYS A 115 -8.32 -31.47 -3.76
C LYS A 115 -8.33 -30.16 -4.52
N PHE A 116 -7.43 -30.03 -5.48
CA PHE A 116 -7.45 -28.97 -6.47
C PHE A 116 -7.60 -29.59 -7.86
N LYS A 117 -8.63 -29.17 -8.61
CA LYS A 117 -8.97 -29.78 -9.92
C LYS A 117 -9.05 -31.31 -9.88
N GLY A 118 -9.58 -31.86 -8.79
CA GLY A 118 -9.75 -33.31 -8.59
C GLY A 118 -8.49 -34.08 -8.18
N LYS A 119 -7.33 -33.42 -8.05
CA LYS A 119 -6.09 -34.04 -7.52
C LYS A 119 -5.90 -33.70 -6.05
N ASP A 120 -5.51 -34.67 -5.24
CA ASP A 120 -5.19 -34.45 -3.82
C ASP A 120 -3.94 -33.55 -3.70
N ILE A 121 -4.09 -32.47 -2.93
CA ILE A 121 -3.03 -31.48 -2.63
C ILE A 121 -2.66 -31.46 -1.15
N PHE A 122 -3.51 -32.00 -0.29
CA PHE A 122 -3.25 -32.15 1.14
C PHE A 122 -4.13 -33.28 1.70
N ILE A 123 -3.55 -34.09 2.56
CA ILE A 123 -4.19 -35.22 3.24
C ILE A 123 -3.78 -35.19 4.71
N TYR A 124 -4.77 -35.25 5.59
CA TYR A 124 -4.56 -35.48 7.01
C TYR A 124 -5.19 -36.80 7.41
N ASP A 125 -4.38 -37.68 7.99
CA ASP A 125 -4.82 -38.94 8.55
C ASP A 125 -4.69 -38.90 10.07
N GLY A 126 -5.84 -38.84 10.74
CA GLY A 126 -5.92 -38.79 12.20
C GLY A 126 -5.34 -40.02 12.88
N GLN A 127 -5.41 -41.21 12.28
CA GLN A 127 -4.91 -42.45 12.90
C GLN A 127 -3.39 -42.41 13.06
N ASN A 128 -2.71 -41.89 12.05
CA ASN A 128 -1.26 -41.75 12.02
C ASN A 128 -0.78 -40.36 12.50
N GLN A 129 -1.71 -39.45 12.81
CA GLN A 129 -1.48 -38.02 13.10
C GLN A 129 -0.56 -37.34 12.07
N ASN A 130 -0.57 -37.85 10.84
CA ASN A 130 0.34 -37.43 9.80
C ASN A 130 -0.36 -36.42 8.88
N GLN A 131 0.30 -35.29 8.70
CA GLN A 131 -0.02 -34.35 7.62
C GLN A 131 0.87 -34.69 6.43
N MET A 132 0.24 -35.07 5.33
CA MET A 132 0.92 -35.34 4.08
C MET A 132 0.41 -34.34 3.04
N SER A 133 1.31 -33.52 2.53
CA SER A 133 1.08 -32.81 1.27
C SER A 133 1.63 -33.72 0.18
N PRO A 134 0.79 -34.45 -0.57
CA PRO A 134 1.26 -35.23 -1.71
C PRO A 134 2.09 -34.28 -2.57
N SER A 135 3.25 -34.71 -3.06
CA SER A 135 4.20 -33.90 -3.83
C SER A 135 3.66 -33.47 -5.21
N SER A 136 2.34 -33.41 -5.37
CA SER A 136 1.64 -32.91 -6.53
C SER A 136 1.93 -31.42 -6.70
N GLU A 137 2.71 -31.10 -7.73
CA GLU A 137 2.75 -29.81 -8.40
C GLU A 137 2.71 -28.55 -7.49
N GLY A 138 3.64 -28.41 -6.53
CA GLY A 138 3.93 -27.11 -5.92
C GLY A 138 3.02 -26.65 -4.77
N PHE A 139 2.34 -27.56 -4.08
CA PHE A 139 1.60 -27.29 -2.83
C PHE A 139 2.40 -27.78 -1.62
N LYS A 140 3.45 -27.06 -1.22
CA LYS A 140 4.37 -27.50 -0.14
C LYS A 140 4.05 -26.85 1.20
N SER A 141 3.42 -25.69 1.18
CA SER A 141 3.08 -24.89 2.36
C SER A 141 1.68 -25.17 2.92
N THR A 142 1.00 -26.21 2.43
CA THR A 142 -0.36 -26.56 2.85
C THR A 142 -0.38 -27.15 4.25
N GLU A 143 -1.20 -26.56 5.12
CA GLU A 143 -1.39 -27.00 6.51
C GLU A 143 -2.86 -26.81 6.94
N ILE A 144 -3.29 -27.62 7.91
CA ILE A 144 -4.53 -27.39 8.67
C ILE A 144 -4.20 -27.33 10.17
N THR A 145 -5.15 -26.93 10.99
CA THR A 145 -5.00 -26.94 12.46
C THR A 145 -5.75 -28.16 13.05
N PRO A 146 -5.07 -29.28 13.37
CA PRO A 146 -5.75 -30.52 13.75
C PRO A 146 -6.65 -30.38 14.99
N SER A 147 -6.25 -29.56 15.96
CA SER A 147 -7.02 -29.31 17.19
C SER A 147 -8.40 -28.66 16.94
N GLU A 148 -8.59 -28.01 15.79
CA GLU A 148 -9.87 -27.38 15.45
C GLU A 148 -10.82 -28.31 14.68
N LEU A 149 -10.35 -29.50 14.25
CA LEU A 149 -11.18 -30.50 13.56
C LEU A 149 -12.33 -31.00 14.45
N LEU A 150 -12.10 -31.15 15.76
CA LEU A 150 -13.13 -31.52 16.72
C LEU A 150 -14.22 -30.44 16.86
N LYS A 151 -13.91 -29.20 16.48
CA LYS A 151 -14.87 -28.08 16.40
C LYS A 151 -15.51 -27.95 15.02
N GLY A 152 -15.21 -28.88 14.11
CA GLY A 152 -15.67 -28.86 12.73
C GLY A 152 -14.93 -27.89 11.81
N VAL A 153 -13.74 -27.42 12.18
CA VAL A 153 -12.94 -26.53 11.31
C VAL A 153 -11.86 -27.33 10.59
N ALA A 154 -12.02 -27.49 9.28
CA ALA A 154 -11.09 -28.19 8.38
C ALA A 154 -10.45 -27.24 7.35
N SER A 155 -10.31 -25.97 7.72
CA SER A 155 -9.82 -24.90 6.82
C SER A 155 -8.37 -25.14 6.40
N LEU A 156 -8.09 -25.00 5.10
CA LEU A 156 -6.75 -25.14 4.52
C LEU A 156 -6.01 -23.81 4.55
N LYS A 157 -4.82 -23.79 5.12
CA LYS A 157 -3.90 -22.65 5.08
C LYS A 157 -2.73 -22.98 4.17
N MET A 158 -2.30 -22.01 3.37
CA MET A 158 -1.12 -22.13 2.52
C MET A 158 -0.45 -20.77 2.27
N ASP A 159 0.81 -20.79 1.85
CA ASP A 159 1.48 -19.58 1.39
C ASP A 159 0.88 -19.09 0.07
N LYS A 160 0.88 -17.77 -0.13
CA LYS A 160 0.40 -17.16 -1.37
C LYS A 160 1.11 -17.70 -2.62
N SER A 161 2.37 -18.12 -2.52
CA SER A 161 3.12 -18.70 -3.65
C SER A 161 2.51 -19.99 -4.19
N ASP A 162 1.85 -20.75 -3.32
CA ASP A 162 1.30 -22.06 -3.63
C ASP A 162 -0.20 -21.95 -3.97
N ALA A 163 -0.84 -20.84 -3.59
CA ALA A 163 -2.24 -20.55 -3.87
C ALA A 163 -2.51 -20.37 -5.37
N ARG A 164 -3.35 -21.24 -5.94
CA ARG A 164 -3.78 -21.19 -7.34
C ARG A 164 -5.25 -20.82 -7.45
N VAL A 165 -5.60 -19.94 -8.38
CA VAL A 165 -7.01 -19.58 -8.65
C VAL A 165 -7.77 -20.79 -9.21
N GLY A 166 -8.96 -21.04 -8.68
CA GLY A 166 -9.83 -22.13 -9.13
C GLY A 166 -10.59 -22.81 -7.99
N ASN A 167 -11.17 -23.97 -8.29
CA ASN A 167 -12.02 -24.71 -7.37
C ASN A 167 -11.20 -25.68 -6.51
N TYR A 168 -11.41 -25.56 -5.20
CA TYR A 168 -10.88 -26.47 -4.19
C TYR A 168 -12.01 -27.27 -3.59
N THR A 169 -11.80 -28.58 -3.41
CA THR A 169 -12.75 -29.46 -2.76
C THR A 169 -12.20 -29.85 -1.39
N CYS A 170 -12.98 -29.61 -0.35
CA CYS A 170 -12.73 -30.10 1.01
C CYS A 170 -13.56 -31.37 1.20
N GLU A 171 -12.92 -32.50 1.45
CA GLU A 171 -13.54 -33.77 1.79
C GLU A 171 -13.17 -34.10 3.23
N VAL A 172 -14.17 -34.32 4.08
CA VAL A 172 -13.99 -34.70 5.48
C VAL A 172 -14.68 -36.03 5.71
N THR A 173 -14.00 -36.92 6.40
CA THR A 173 -14.53 -38.20 6.83
C THR A 173 -14.38 -38.30 8.35
N GLU A 174 -15.48 -38.65 9.02
CA GLU A 174 -15.57 -38.95 10.43
C GLU A 174 -16.06 -40.39 10.59
N LEU A 175 -15.15 -41.33 10.90
CA LEU A 175 -15.43 -42.77 10.91
C LEU A 175 -16.04 -43.24 9.57
N SER A 176 -17.35 -43.50 9.54
CA SER A 176 -18.10 -43.91 8.34
C SER A 176 -18.94 -42.79 7.71
N ARG A 177 -18.89 -41.58 8.29
CA ARG A 177 -19.63 -40.41 7.81
C ARG A 177 -18.71 -39.58 6.94
N GLU A 178 -19.13 -39.32 5.71
CA GLU A 178 -18.36 -38.52 4.76
C GLU A 178 -19.18 -37.35 4.25
N GLY A 179 -18.48 -36.35 3.74
CA GLY A 179 -19.08 -35.33 2.89
C GLY A 179 -18.00 -34.42 2.32
N GLU A 180 -18.41 -33.64 1.33
CA GLU A 180 -17.53 -32.72 0.65
C GLU A 180 -18.20 -31.37 0.38
N THR A 181 -17.37 -30.35 0.21
CA THR A 181 -17.81 -29.02 -0.23
C THR A 181 -16.78 -28.40 -1.16
N ILE A 182 -17.23 -27.56 -2.10
CA ILE A 182 -16.39 -26.94 -3.10
C ILE A 182 -16.37 -25.43 -2.86
N ILE A 183 -15.16 -24.87 -2.80
CA ILE A 183 -14.91 -23.44 -2.61
C ILE A 183 -14.06 -22.92 -3.76
N GLU A 184 -14.53 -21.86 -4.41
CA GLU A 184 -13.77 -21.18 -5.47
C GLU A 184 -12.82 -20.13 -4.87
N LEU A 185 -11.51 -20.29 -5.09
CA LEU A 185 -10.51 -19.28 -4.72
C LEU A 185 -10.33 -18.28 -5.87
N LYS A 186 -10.63 -17.01 -5.60
CA LYS A 186 -10.54 -15.90 -6.55
C LYS A 186 -9.40 -14.95 -6.19
N TYR A 187 -8.69 -14.47 -7.20
CA TYR A 187 -7.74 -13.38 -7.05
C TYR A 187 -8.43 -12.05 -7.31
N ARG A 188 -8.42 -11.14 -6.33
CA ARG A 188 -8.96 -9.79 -6.47
C ARG A 188 -7.83 -8.80 -6.71
N VAL A 189 -7.91 -8.11 -7.84
CA VAL A 189 -6.97 -7.04 -8.18
C VAL A 189 -7.29 -5.81 -7.33
N VAL A 190 -6.33 -5.34 -6.54
CA VAL A 190 -6.47 -4.15 -5.70
C VAL A 190 -5.42 -3.12 -6.09
N SER A 191 -5.86 -1.92 -6.46
CA SER A 191 -4.99 -0.80 -6.77
C SER A 191 -4.24 -0.35 -5.52
N TRP A 192 -2.93 -0.11 -5.66
CA TRP A 192 -2.08 0.31 -4.55
C TRP A 192 -2.49 1.71 -4.04
N PHE A 193 -2.60 2.69 -4.93
CA PHE A 193 -3.20 4.01 -4.64
C PHE A 193 -4.50 4.19 -5.44
N SER A 194 -5.37 5.09 -4.97
CA SER A 194 -6.56 5.47 -5.73
C SER A 194 -6.16 6.19 -7.03
N PRO A 195 -7.01 6.16 -8.07
CA PRO A 195 -6.72 6.85 -9.34
C PRO A 195 -6.39 8.34 -9.17
N LYS A 196 -7.08 9.03 -8.25
CA LYS A 196 -6.85 10.45 -7.96
C LYS A 196 -5.47 10.68 -7.34
N GLU A 197 -5.08 9.82 -6.40
CA GLU A 197 -3.77 9.87 -5.74
C GLU A 197 -2.64 9.60 -6.74
N ASN A 198 -2.78 8.59 -7.60
CA ASN A 198 -1.80 8.28 -8.65
C ASN A 198 -1.52 9.48 -9.55
N ILE A 199 -2.57 10.18 -9.96
CA ILE A 199 -2.46 11.37 -10.81
C ILE A 199 -1.65 12.47 -10.09
N LEU A 200 -1.94 12.72 -8.80
CA LEU A 200 -1.22 13.75 -8.02
C LEU A 200 0.25 13.39 -7.78
N ILE A 201 0.54 12.12 -7.48
CA ILE A 201 1.91 11.62 -7.27
C ILE A 201 2.78 11.84 -8.53
N VAL A 202 2.20 11.72 -9.73
CA VAL A 202 2.92 11.93 -10.99
C VAL A 202 2.99 13.41 -11.37
N ILE A 203 1.89 14.16 -11.22
CA ILE A 203 1.82 15.56 -11.65
C ILE A 203 2.73 16.47 -10.81
N PHE A 204 2.78 16.29 -9.49
CA PHE A 204 3.55 17.20 -8.63
C PHE A 204 5.06 17.22 -8.94
N PRO A 205 5.76 16.08 -9.08
CA PRO A 205 7.17 16.05 -9.49
C PRO A 205 7.40 16.66 -10.87
N ILE A 206 6.52 16.37 -11.85
CA ILE A 206 6.62 16.95 -13.20
C ILE A 206 6.49 18.47 -13.13
N LEU A 207 5.50 18.97 -12.38
CA LEU A 207 5.30 20.40 -12.18
C LEU A 207 6.51 21.06 -11.52
N ALA A 208 7.07 20.45 -10.47
CA ALA A 208 8.26 20.96 -9.78
C ALA A 208 9.47 21.07 -10.74
N ILE A 209 9.68 20.09 -11.62
CA ILE A 209 10.72 20.13 -12.64
C ILE A 209 10.49 21.27 -13.63
N LEU A 210 9.27 21.40 -14.17
CA LEU A 210 8.94 22.48 -15.11
C LEU A 210 9.17 23.86 -14.49
N LEU A 211 8.82 24.03 -13.21
CA LEU A 211 9.04 25.28 -12.48
C LEU A 211 10.54 25.55 -12.28
N SER A 212 11.32 24.53 -11.94
CA SER A 212 12.79 24.63 -11.81
C SER A 212 13.46 25.03 -13.13
N TRP A 213 13.04 24.46 -14.27
CA TRP A 213 13.50 24.90 -15.60
C TRP A 213 13.12 26.35 -15.90
N GLY A 214 11.94 26.80 -15.48
CA GLY A 214 11.53 28.20 -15.59
C GLY A 214 12.48 29.14 -14.85
N GLN A 215 12.91 28.75 -13.64
CA GLN A 215 13.86 29.55 -12.86
C GLN A 215 15.24 29.59 -13.51
N PHE A 216 15.72 28.43 -14.00
CA PHE A 216 16.96 28.35 -14.77
C PHE A 216 16.94 29.26 -16.02
N GLY A 217 15.80 29.33 -16.72
CA GLY A 217 15.61 30.24 -17.86
C GLY A 217 15.83 31.71 -17.49
N ILE A 218 15.31 32.15 -16.34
CA ILE A 218 15.52 33.53 -15.85
C ILE A 218 17.00 33.79 -15.55
N VAL A 219 17.68 32.84 -14.89
CA VAL A 219 19.11 32.98 -14.52
C VAL A 219 20.00 33.10 -15.76
N THR A 220 19.78 32.23 -16.75
CA THR A 220 20.59 32.19 -17.98
C THR A 220 20.42 33.44 -18.84
N LEU A 221 19.22 34.00 -18.92
CA LEU A 221 18.97 35.25 -19.66
C LEU A 221 19.65 36.47 -19.01
N LYS A 222 19.68 36.53 -17.68
CA LYS A 222 20.10 37.73 -16.95
C LYS A 222 21.59 37.77 -16.57
N TYR A 223 22.23 36.63 -16.29
CA TYR A 223 23.58 36.59 -15.71
C TYR A 223 24.61 35.94 -16.65
N LYS A 224 25.14 36.72 -17.59
CA LYS A 224 26.15 36.31 -18.59
C LYS A 224 27.60 36.63 -18.16
N SER A 225 27.97 36.30 -16.92
CA SER A 225 29.35 36.50 -16.43
C SER A 225 30.22 35.24 -16.56
N SER A 226 31.55 35.39 -16.67
CA SER A 226 32.51 34.31 -16.91
C SER A 226 32.60 33.28 -15.77
N ASP A 227 32.54 33.70 -14.50
CA ASP A 227 32.55 32.79 -13.34
C ASP A 227 31.23 31.99 -13.22
N THR A 228 30.11 32.64 -13.56
CA THR A 228 28.77 32.04 -13.48
C THR A 228 28.55 30.95 -14.54
N LYS A 229 29.31 30.95 -15.64
CA LYS A 229 29.18 29.93 -16.72
C LYS A 229 29.40 28.50 -16.22
N LYS A 230 30.40 28.26 -15.36
CA LYS A 230 30.67 26.91 -14.83
C LYS A 230 29.52 26.41 -13.95
N LYS A 231 28.98 27.28 -13.09
CA LYS A 231 27.84 26.98 -12.20
C LYS A 231 26.55 26.75 -12.99
N ILE A 232 26.33 27.51 -14.07
CA ILE A 232 25.19 27.33 -14.99
C ILE A 232 25.25 25.97 -15.70
N ILE A 233 26.43 25.57 -16.20
CA ILE A 233 26.61 24.24 -16.83
C ILE A 233 26.29 23.12 -15.83
N PHE A 234 26.76 23.25 -14.58
CA PHE A 234 26.45 22.28 -13.53
C PHE A 234 24.95 22.16 -13.26
N ILE A 235 24.25 23.28 -13.07
CA ILE A 235 22.79 23.31 -12.86
C ILE A 235 22.05 22.66 -14.04
N PHE A 236 22.48 22.95 -15.27
CA PHE A 236 21.90 22.36 -16.48
C PHE A 236 22.05 20.84 -16.52
N VAL A 237 23.26 20.32 -16.26
CA VAL A 237 23.53 18.88 -16.26
C VAL A 237 22.71 18.17 -15.18
N VAL A 238 22.71 18.70 -13.96
CA VAL A 238 21.92 18.13 -12.86
C VAL A 238 20.42 18.18 -13.20
N GLY A 239 19.93 19.30 -13.72
CA GLY A 239 18.53 19.45 -14.15
C GLY A 239 18.11 18.43 -15.22
N LEU A 240 18.98 18.13 -16.19
CA LEU A 240 18.74 17.08 -17.20
C LEU A 240 18.71 15.68 -16.59
N VAL A 241 19.60 15.37 -15.66
CA VAL A 241 19.56 14.06 -14.97
C VAL A 241 18.24 13.89 -14.21
N LEU A 242 17.79 14.94 -13.52
CA LEU A 242 16.51 14.91 -12.79
C LEU A 242 15.30 14.72 -13.70
N THR A 243 15.30 15.32 -14.89
CA THR A 243 14.19 15.11 -15.84
C THR A 243 14.17 13.67 -16.33
N ILE A 244 15.33 13.09 -16.63
CA ILE A 244 15.43 11.68 -17.03
C ILE A 244 14.92 10.78 -15.90
N ASP A 245 15.37 11.00 -14.66
CA ASP A 245 14.97 10.20 -13.50
C ASP A 245 13.45 10.25 -13.26
N VAL A 246 12.83 11.44 -13.35
CA VAL A 246 11.37 11.58 -13.15
C VAL A 246 10.58 11.00 -14.32
N ILE A 247 11.06 11.11 -15.56
CA ILE A 247 10.39 10.48 -16.72
C ILE A 247 10.43 8.95 -16.56
N VAL A 248 11.60 8.39 -16.23
CA VAL A 248 11.75 6.95 -15.97
C VAL A 248 10.89 6.52 -14.78
N GLY A 249 10.86 7.32 -13.71
CA GLY A 249 10.01 7.11 -12.54
C GLY A 249 8.53 7.06 -12.90
N ALA A 250 8.04 8.01 -13.71
CA ALA A 250 6.66 8.07 -14.16
C ALA A 250 6.27 6.88 -15.07
N ILE A 251 7.18 6.44 -15.96
CA ILE A 251 6.95 5.25 -16.81
C ILE A 251 6.90 3.97 -15.97
N LEU A 252 7.77 3.84 -14.96
CA LEU A 252 7.80 2.68 -14.07
C LEU A 252 6.64 2.68 -13.07
N PHE A 253 6.12 3.85 -12.72
CA PHE A 253 4.96 4.02 -11.86
C PHE A 253 3.66 3.83 -12.66
N VAL A 254 3.41 2.60 -13.09
CA VAL A 254 2.16 2.24 -13.76
C VAL A 254 1.05 2.09 -12.71
N PRO A 255 -0.08 2.81 -12.83
CA PRO A 255 -1.19 2.68 -11.90
C PRO A 255 -1.72 1.25 -11.92
N GLY A 256 -1.67 0.59 -10.76
CA GLY A 256 -2.01 -0.83 -10.65
C GLY A 256 -1.73 -1.38 -9.26
N GLU A 257 -1.49 -2.69 -9.19
CA GLU A 257 -1.19 -3.38 -7.93
C GLU A 257 0.17 -2.99 -7.36
N PHE A 258 0.37 -3.30 -6.07
CA PHE A 258 1.70 -3.21 -5.48
C PHE A 258 2.66 -4.16 -6.19
N SER A 259 3.75 -3.62 -6.72
CA SER A 259 4.81 -4.37 -7.39
C SER A 259 6.16 -3.70 -7.14
N THR A 260 7.24 -4.49 -7.19
CA THR A 260 8.60 -3.98 -7.05
C THR A 260 8.94 -2.91 -8.08
N LYS A 261 8.38 -3.02 -9.30
CA LYS A 261 8.52 -2.01 -10.37
C LYS A 261 7.86 -0.70 -9.97
N ASN A 262 6.62 -0.76 -9.49
CA ASN A 262 5.85 0.41 -9.08
C ASN A 262 6.48 1.10 -7.86
N ALA A 263 6.98 0.33 -6.90
CA ALA A 263 7.69 0.87 -5.73
C ALA A 263 9.02 1.55 -6.13
N CYS A 264 9.76 0.98 -7.08
CA CYS A 264 10.99 1.59 -7.60
C CYS A 264 10.67 2.87 -8.38
N GLY A 265 9.62 2.88 -9.20
CA GLY A 265 9.12 4.08 -9.89
C GLY A 265 8.73 5.20 -8.93
N LEU A 266 7.99 4.86 -7.86
CA LEU A 266 7.63 5.82 -6.81
C LEU A 266 8.87 6.40 -6.12
N GLY A 267 9.87 5.57 -5.82
CA GLY A 267 11.15 6.02 -5.28
C GLY A 267 11.89 6.99 -6.20
N LEU A 268 11.89 6.73 -7.52
CA LEU A 268 12.47 7.62 -8.54
C LEU A 268 11.69 8.93 -8.73
N LEU A 269 10.43 9.01 -8.30
CA LEU A 269 9.70 10.28 -8.28
C LEU A 269 10.05 11.13 -7.04
N VAL A 270 10.33 10.49 -5.90
CA VAL A 270 10.52 11.17 -4.62
C VAL A 270 11.98 11.49 -4.33
N ILE A 271 12.89 10.53 -4.47
CA ILE A 271 14.30 10.70 -4.08
C ILE A 271 14.99 11.84 -4.85
N PRO A 272 14.80 11.99 -6.17
CA PRO A 272 15.41 13.09 -6.92
C PRO A 272 14.97 14.49 -6.48
N THR A 273 13.85 14.62 -5.76
CA THR A 273 13.41 15.93 -5.24
C THR A 273 14.38 16.55 -4.23
N ALA A 274 15.26 15.76 -3.60
CA ALA A 274 16.36 16.28 -2.80
C ALA A 274 17.32 17.15 -3.62
N ALA A 275 17.59 16.76 -4.86
CA ALA A 275 18.44 17.51 -5.76
C ALA A 275 17.76 18.79 -6.26
N LEU A 276 16.42 18.83 -6.34
CA LEU A 276 15.68 20.07 -6.62
C LEU A 276 15.96 21.13 -5.54
N ILE A 277 16.03 20.75 -4.26
CA ILE A 277 16.39 21.69 -3.17
C ILE A 277 17.79 22.28 -3.40
N LEU A 278 18.76 21.44 -3.78
CA LEU A 278 20.13 21.89 -4.08
C LEU A 278 20.17 22.81 -5.29
N LEU A 279 19.41 22.50 -6.35
CA LEU A 279 19.29 23.34 -7.52
C LEU A 279 18.68 24.70 -7.17
N GLN A 280 17.60 24.69 -6.38
CA GLN A 280 16.91 25.90 -5.92
C GLN A 280 17.85 26.81 -5.12
N TYR A 281 18.62 26.23 -4.22
CA TYR A 281 19.64 26.94 -3.46
C TYR A 281 20.69 27.58 -4.37
N CYS A 282 21.20 26.84 -5.37
CA CYS A 282 22.20 27.35 -6.32
C CYS A 282 21.65 28.51 -7.16
N VAL A 283 20.40 28.39 -7.64
CA VAL A 283 19.71 29.44 -8.41
C VAL A 283 19.55 30.72 -7.59
N PHE A 284 19.14 30.61 -6.33
CA PHE A 284 19.01 31.78 -5.46
C PHE A 284 20.37 32.44 -5.18
N MET A 285 21.40 31.65 -4.85
CA MET A 285 22.76 32.17 -4.62
C MET A 285 23.35 32.92 -5.82
N ILE A 286 23.04 32.50 -7.05
CA ILE A 286 23.51 33.18 -8.27
C ILE A 286 22.75 34.49 -8.51
N SER A 287 21.45 34.51 -8.23
CA SER A 287 20.57 35.59 -8.67
C SER A 287 20.49 36.74 -7.67
N PHE A 288 20.42 36.41 -6.38
CA PHE A 288 20.22 37.38 -5.30
C PHE A 288 21.04 36.99 -4.08
N ARG A 289 21.43 37.98 -3.27
CA ARG A 289 21.96 37.69 -1.93
C ARG A 289 20.85 37.07 -1.08
N MET A 290 21.14 35.99 -0.35
CA MET A 290 20.17 35.23 0.45
C MET A 290 19.32 36.15 1.34
N THR A 291 18.05 36.34 0.98
CA THR A 291 17.08 37.10 1.76
C THR A 291 16.31 36.16 2.69
N ALA A 292 15.73 36.70 3.77
CA ALA A 292 14.90 35.92 4.69
C ALA A 292 13.79 35.14 3.96
N PHE A 293 13.23 35.72 2.89
CA PHE A 293 12.21 35.07 2.06
C PHE A 293 12.74 33.85 1.30
N THR A 294 13.92 33.95 0.68
CA THR A 294 14.55 32.80 0.00
C THR A 294 14.90 31.67 0.99
N ILE A 295 15.33 32.02 2.20
CA ILE A 295 15.60 31.05 3.28
C ILE A 295 14.30 30.35 3.69
N ALA A 296 13.20 31.10 3.85
CA ALA A 296 11.89 30.52 4.17
C ALA A 296 11.40 29.52 3.11
N ILE A 297 11.59 29.83 1.82
CA ILE A 297 11.25 28.91 0.72
C ILE A 297 12.05 27.61 0.82
N LEU A 298 13.37 27.69 1.06
CA LEU A 298 14.21 26.51 1.18
C LEU A 298 13.83 25.64 2.40
N ILE A 299 13.47 26.26 3.52
CA ILE A 299 12.96 25.54 4.70
C ILE A 299 11.65 24.83 4.37
N LEU A 300 10.72 25.51 3.70
CA LEU A 300 9.45 24.92 3.27
C LEU A 300 9.67 23.71 2.35
N GLN A 301 10.60 23.83 1.39
CA GLN A 301 10.94 22.74 0.47
C GLN A 301 11.59 21.56 1.22
N GLY A 302 12.46 21.83 2.19
CA GLY A 302 13.05 20.81 3.06
C GLY A 302 12.01 20.08 3.91
N LEU A 303 11.04 20.79 4.47
CA LEU A 303 9.90 20.17 5.19
C LEU A 303 9.07 19.29 4.26
N GLY A 304 8.77 19.77 3.04
CA GLY A 304 8.08 18.98 2.02
C GLY A 304 8.81 17.69 1.67
N PHE A 305 10.14 17.75 1.55
CA PHE A 305 10.97 16.57 1.30
C PHE A 305 10.93 15.55 2.43
N VAL A 306 11.04 15.99 3.69
CA VAL A 306 10.93 15.08 4.85
C VAL A 306 9.57 14.37 4.85
N LEU A 307 8.48 15.10 4.63
CA LEU A 307 7.13 14.52 4.54
C LEU A 307 7.00 13.53 3.37
N ALA A 308 7.61 13.84 2.22
CA ALA A 308 7.58 12.95 1.06
C ALA A 308 8.38 11.66 1.30
N VAL A 309 9.56 11.75 1.93
CA VAL A 309 10.38 10.57 2.27
C VAL A 309 9.73 9.71 3.33
N ASP A 310 9.16 10.33 4.37
CA ASP A 310 8.42 9.60 5.42
C ASP A 310 7.18 8.92 4.84
N GLY A 311 6.44 9.62 3.98
CA GLY A 311 5.31 9.07 3.23
C GLY A 311 5.73 7.90 2.34
N LEU A 312 6.84 8.02 1.60
CA LEU A 312 7.39 6.94 0.78
C LEU A 312 7.73 5.72 1.64
N SER A 313 8.40 5.92 2.78
CA SER A 313 8.79 4.84 3.67
C SER A 313 7.56 4.08 4.19
N LEU A 314 6.54 4.81 4.65
CA LEU A 314 5.30 4.21 5.14
C LEU A 314 4.53 3.46 4.05
N CYS A 315 4.51 4.00 2.83
CA CYS A 315 3.86 3.36 1.68
C CYS A 315 4.57 2.07 1.24
N ILE A 316 5.90 1.96 1.39
CA ILE A 316 6.65 0.75 1.03
C ILE A 316 6.56 -0.33 2.12
N THR A 317 6.40 0.07 3.39
CA THR A 317 6.32 -0.89 4.51
C THR A 317 4.97 -1.61 4.60
N GLU A 318 3.89 -0.95 4.19
CA GLU A 318 2.52 -1.50 4.25
C GLU A 318 1.98 -1.73 2.84
N CYS A 319 1.35 -2.89 2.62
CA CYS A 319 0.82 -3.23 1.30
C CYS A 319 -0.43 -2.40 0.94
N THR A 320 -1.14 -1.88 1.93
CA THR A 320 -2.21 -0.87 1.76
C THR A 320 -1.72 0.48 2.27
N PRO A 321 -1.56 1.50 1.40
CA PRO A 321 -0.96 2.77 1.78
C PRO A 321 -2.01 3.65 2.47
N VAL A 322 -2.20 3.44 3.78
CA VAL A 322 -3.04 4.32 4.62
C VAL A 322 -2.46 5.75 4.67
N HIS A 323 -1.15 5.89 4.42
CA HIS A 323 -0.41 7.14 4.50
C HIS A 323 -0.09 7.77 3.12
N GLY A 324 -0.74 7.35 2.04
CA GLY A 324 -0.60 7.96 0.71
C GLY A 324 -0.78 9.49 0.68
N PRO A 325 -1.75 10.08 1.40
CA PRO A 325 -1.91 11.53 1.47
C PRO A 325 -0.70 12.29 2.04
N LEU A 326 0.07 11.67 2.93
CA LEU A 326 1.28 12.28 3.51
C LEU A 326 2.35 12.50 2.44
N LEU A 327 2.60 11.47 1.63
CA LEU A 327 3.52 11.54 0.48
C LEU A 327 3.09 12.64 -0.50
N ILE A 328 1.80 12.65 -0.86
CA ILE A 328 1.22 13.62 -1.80
C ILE A 328 1.35 15.04 -1.28
N SER A 329 1.10 15.26 0.02
CA SER A 329 1.27 16.56 0.66
C SER A 329 2.73 17.02 0.59
N GLY A 330 3.69 16.14 0.87
CA GLY A 330 5.12 16.46 0.75
C GLY A 330 5.52 16.89 -0.67
N LEU A 331 5.10 16.12 -1.68
CA LEU A 331 5.34 16.46 -3.09
C LEU A 331 4.68 17.78 -3.50
N GLY A 332 3.45 18.04 -3.03
CA GLY A 332 2.73 19.28 -3.27
C GLY A 332 3.43 20.50 -2.66
N ILE A 333 3.97 20.38 -1.44
CA ILE A 333 4.75 21.44 -0.78
C ILE A 333 6.02 21.77 -1.57
N ILE A 334 6.71 20.75 -2.10
CA ILE A 334 7.91 20.96 -2.94
C ILE A 334 7.53 21.74 -4.21
N ALA A 335 6.47 21.34 -4.91
CA ALA A 335 6.01 22.04 -6.11
C ALA A 335 5.58 23.49 -5.80
N LEU A 336 4.94 23.72 -4.65
CA LEU A 336 4.57 25.06 -4.20
C LEU A 336 5.80 25.92 -3.90
N ALA A 337 6.84 25.36 -3.27
CA ALA A 337 8.09 26.07 -3.00
C ALA A 337 8.79 26.50 -4.30
N GLU A 338 8.83 25.63 -5.31
CA GLU A 338 9.35 25.93 -6.65
C GLU A 338 8.54 27.05 -7.34
N LEU A 339 7.21 27.03 -7.19
CA LEU A 339 6.33 28.06 -7.74
C LEU A 339 6.60 29.43 -7.10
N LEU A 340 6.71 29.46 -5.76
CA LEU A 340 7.04 30.68 -5.01
C LEU A 340 8.42 31.21 -5.38
N GLY A 341 9.40 30.32 -5.58
CA GLY A 341 10.73 30.67 -6.06
C GLY A 341 10.70 31.34 -7.43
N LEU A 342 9.97 30.76 -8.38
CA LEU A 342 9.80 31.33 -9.72
C LEU A 342 9.10 32.70 -9.71
N ILE A 343 8.02 32.85 -8.93
CA ILE A 343 7.30 34.12 -8.79
C ILE A 343 8.23 35.20 -8.22
N TYR A 344 8.97 34.87 -7.15
CA TYR A 344 9.92 35.79 -6.53
C TYR A 344 11.00 36.24 -7.51
N MET A 345 11.59 35.30 -8.24
CA MET A 345 12.60 35.58 -9.26
C MET A 345 12.08 36.54 -10.33
N LYS A 346 10.85 36.33 -10.81
CA LYS A 346 10.22 37.21 -11.82
C LYS A 346 10.00 38.62 -11.28
N LEU A 347 9.46 38.75 -10.06
CA LEU A 347 9.19 40.05 -9.44
C LEU A 347 10.48 40.82 -9.14
N ALA A 348 11.46 40.14 -8.54
CA ALA A 348 12.75 40.74 -8.23
C ALA A 348 13.55 41.10 -9.51
N ALA A 349 13.36 40.35 -10.60
CA ALA A 349 13.92 40.73 -11.90
C ALA A 349 13.30 42.01 -12.46
N SER A 350 11.96 42.17 -12.37
CA SER A 350 11.24 43.35 -12.86
C SER A 350 11.63 44.64 -12.14
N ASN A 351 11.84 44.59 -10.83
CA ASN A 351 12.16 45.77 -10.02
C ASN A 351 13.54 46.39 -10.30
N GLN A 352 14.46 45.67 -10.95
CA GLN A 352 15.79 46.21 -11.27
C GLN A 352 15.84 46.94 -12.62
N THR A 353 14.86 46.72 -13.50
CA THR A 353 14.77 47.34 -14.83
C THR A 353 14.32 48.81 -14.81
N THR A 354 13.94 49.36 -13.66
CA THR A 354 13.45 50.75 -13.51
C THR A 354 14.51 51.77 -13.05
N ILE A 355 15.77 51.36 -12.87
CA ILE A 355 16.87 52.31 -12.60
C ILE A 355 17.35 52.88 -13.95
N GLN A 356 16.96 54.12 -14.25
CA GLN A 356 17.32 54.85 -15.48
C GLN A 356 18.84 54.95 -15.67
N PRO A 357 19.35 54.96 -16.92
CA PRO A 357 20.73 55.36 -17.19
C PRO A 357 20.94 56.83 -16.81
N PRO A 358 22.14 57.21 -16.33
CA PRO A 358 22.42 58.59 -15.96
C PRO A 358 22.34 59.48 -17.20
N ARG A 359 21.61 60.59 -17.08
CA ARG A 359 21.57 61.66 -18.07
C ARG A 359 23.00 62.20 -18.22
N SER A 360 23.62 62.03 -19.38
CA SER A 360 24.86 62.73 -19.72
C SER A 360 24.52 64.21 -19.89
N ASN A 361 25.17 65.07 -19.11
CA ASN A 361 25.22 66.51 -19.39
C ASN A 361 26.12 66.79 -20.59
#